data_AF-C8PCX5-F1
#
_entry.id   AF-C8PCX5-F1
#
_cell.length_a   1.000
_cell.length_b   1.000
_cell.length_c   1.000
_cell.angle_alpha   90.00
_cell.angle_beta   90.00
_cell.angle_gamma   90.00
#
_symmetry.space_group_name_H-M   'P 1'
#
loop_
_entity.id
_entity.type
_entity.pdbx_description
1 polymer ?
#
loop_
_entity_poly.entity_id
_entity_poly.type
_entity_poly.pdbx_seq_one_letter_code
_entity_poly.pdbx_strand_id
1 'polypeptide(L)'
;MKACQSMEEQEDRAEYKALSETLGKRMQVSLSDFQKIKYNNSKEYKELAERAEWLQAKFPSEKSLNGHFNKHSNEFHYELTKEKYNEIASVLLSESIGNNIICYDTNSGRRVRYDKKNNIIAIGSRTSTGKVRINTLLRPKEGENYYNENHNRDHSN
;
A
#
# COMPACT_ATOMS: atom_id res chain seq x y z
N MET A 1 22.49 -32.72 5.46
CA MET A 1 21.12 -32.18 5.58
C MET A 1 20.97 -31.08 6.65
N LYS A 2 21.58 -31.17 7.84
CA LYS A 2 21.45 -30.12 8.90
C LYS A 2 21.90 -28.70 8.51
N ALA A 3 22.93 -28.55 7.68
CA ALA A 3 23.46 -27.23 7.31
C ALA A 3 22.54 -26.40 6.38
N CYS A 4 21.72 -27.06 5.57
CA CYS A 4 20.79 -26.37 4.66
C CYS A 4 19.56 -25.85 5.42
N GLN A 5 19.05 -26.66 6.36
CA GLN A 5 17.95 -26.28 7.25
C GLN A 5 18.33 -25.10 8.15
N SER A 6 19.57 -25.05 8.66
CA SER A 6 20.03 -23.90 9.47
C SER A 6 20.17 -22.60 8.67
N MET A 7 20.39 -22.69 7.36
CA MET A 7 20.55 -21.53 6.48
C MET A 7 19.18 -20.94 6.08
N GLU A 8 18.22 -21.80 5.73
CA GLU A 8 16.83 -21.39 5.45
C GLU A 8 16.19 -20.68 6.66
N GLU A 9 16.36 -21.21 7.86
CA GLU A 9 15.84 -20.55 9.06
C GLU A 9 16.50 -19.19 9.36
N GLN A 10 17.77 -19.02 8.97
CA GLN A 10 18.48 -17.75 9.14
C GLN A 10 17.98 -16.70 8.14
N GLU A 11 17.72 -17.11 6.90
CA GLU A 11 17.12 -16.27 5.86
C GLU A 11 15.71 -15.83 6.25
N ASP A 12 14.87 -16.75 6.75
CA ASP A 12 13.53 -16.45 7.24
C ASP A 12 13.54 -15.43 8.37
N ARG A 13 14.46 -15.59 9.33
CA ARG A 13 14.63 -14.64 10.44
C ARG A 13 15.04 -13.26 9.95
N ALA A 14 15.93 -13.18 8.95
CA ALA A 14 16.36 -11.91 8.37
C ALA A 14 15.21 -11.21 7.61
N GLU A 15 14.47 -11.97 6.81
CA GLU A 15 13.32 -11.46 6.06
C GLU A 15 12.19 -10.99 7.00
N TYR A 16 11.84 -11.81 7.98
CA TYR A 16 10.85 -11.45 9.01
C TYR A 16 11.24 -10.17 9.74
N LYS A 17 12.53 -10.02 10.09
CA LYS A 17 13.03 -8.82 10.75
C LYS A 17 12.87 -7.59 9.85
N ALA A 18 13.24 -7.66 8.58
CA ALA A 18 13.10 -6.54 7.64
C ALA A 18 11.63 -6.13 7.41
N LEU A 19 10.73 -7.12 7.29
CA LEU A 19 9.29 -6.88 7.20
C LEU A 19 8.75 -6.26 8.49
N SER A 20 9.19 -6.75 9.65
CA SER A 20 8.77 -6.24 10.96
C SER A 20 9.25 -4.80 11.20
N GLU A 21 10.46 -4.46 10.77
CA GLU A 21 10.98 -3.08 10.82
C GLU A 21 10.18 -2.14 9.92
N THR A 22 9.74 -2.63 8.76
CA THR A 22 8.95 -1.84 7.80
C THR A 22 7.50 -1.68 8.25
N LEU A 23 6.81 -2.78 8.56
CA LEU A 23 5.40 -2.80 8.89
C LEU A 23 5.13 -2.36 10.34
N GLY A 24 6.09 -2.54 11.24
CA GLY A 24 5.96 -2.24 12.67
C GLY A 24 4.75 -2.95 13.27
N LYS A 25 3.87 -2.19 13.92
CA LYS A 25 2.62 -2.70 14.51
C LYS A 25 1.67 -3.34 13.48
N ARG A 26 1.84 -3.07 12.17
CA ARG A 26 1.02 -3.64 11.09
C ARG A 26 1.41 -5.06 10.69
N MET A 27 2.56 -5.56 11.16
CA MET A 27 3.03 -6.91 10.83
C MET A 27 2.00 -7.96 11.22
N GLN A 28 1.44 -7.85 12.44
CA GLN A 28 0.38 -8.71 13.01
C GLN A 28 0.60 -10.24 12.92
N VAL A 29 1.75 -10.70 12.41
CA VAL A 29 2.13 -12.11 12.31
C VAL A 29 3.39 -12.37 13.13
N SER A 30 3.43 -13.52 13.80
CA SER A 30 4.63 -13.99 14.52
C SER A 30 5.66 -14.54 13.53
N LEU A 31 6.92 -14.71 13.96
CA LEU A 31 7.94 -15.38 13.15
C LEU A 31 7.50 -16.80 12.76
N SER A 32 6.93 -17.55 13.71
CA SER A 32 6.44 -18.91 13.43
C SER A 32 5.31 -18.93 12.41
N ASP A 33 4.41 -17.95 12.44
CA ASP A 33 3.31 -17.89 11.46
C ASP A 33 3.81 -17.39 10.11
N PHE A 34 4.76 -16.46 10.08
CA PHE A 34 5.46 -16.05 8.87
C PHE A 34 6.07 -17.26 8.15
N GLN A 35 6.78 -18.14 8.86
CA GLN A 35 7.34 -19.36 8.26
C GLN A 35 6.24 -20.27 7.69
N LYS A 36 5.15 -20.49 8.43
CA LYS A 36 4.02 -21.29 7.93
C LYS A 36 3.42 -20.67 6.67
N ILE A 37 3.22 -19.35 6.65
CA ILE A 37 2.65 -18.61 5.52
C ILE A 37 3.58 -18.69 4.31
N LYS A 38 4.89 -18.47 4.50
CA LYS A 38 5.89 -18.50 3.42
C LYS A 38 5.91 -19.84 2.68
N TYR A 39 5.87 -20.96 3.41
CA TYR A 39 5.98 -22.30 2.81
C TYR A 39 4.65 -22.96 2.45
N ASN A 40 3.52 -22.55 3.05
CA ASN A 40 2.23 -23.21 2.86
C ASN A 40 1.12 -22.29 2.32
N ASN A 41 1.30 -20.97 2.31
CA ASN A 41 0.31 -20.00 1.84
C ASN A 41 0.96 -18.89 1.00
N SER A 42 1.31 -19.23 -0.24
CA SER A 42 1.97 -18.31 -1.17
C SER A 42 1.18 -17.03 -1.45
N LYS A 43 -0.15 -17.04 -1.31
CA LYS A 43 -1.01 -15.87 -1.49
C LYS A 43 -0.82 -14.88 -0.35
N GLU A 44 -1.01 -15.33 0.89
CA GLU A 44 -0.86 -14.48 2.07
C GLU A 44 0.57 -13.98 2.25
N TYR A 45 1.57 -14.80 1.89
CA TYR A 45 2.96 -14.37 1.85
C TYR A 45 3.19 -13.20 0.88
N LYS A 46 2.67 -13.32 -0.35
CA LYS A 46 2.74 -12.24 -1.36
C LYS A 46 2.02 -10.98 -0.91
N GLU A 47 0.85 -11.12 -0.29
CA GLU A 47 0.11 -9.99 0.27
C GLU A 47 0.93 -9.28 1.36
N LEU A 48 1.58 -10.02 2.27
CA LEU A 48 2.43 -9.45 3.32
C LEU A 48 3.62 -8.67 2.72
N ALA A 49 4.29 -9.26 1.73
CA ALA A 49 5.41 -8.60 1.04
C ALA A 49 4.94 -7.35 0.28
N GLU A 50 3.80 -7.41 -0.42
CA GLU A 50 3.24 -6.24 -1.10
C GLU A 50 2.90 -5.11 -0.13
N ARG A 51 2.33 -5.42 1.05
CA ARG A 51 2.01 -4.40 2.05
C ARG A 51 3.25 -3.61 2.46
N ALA A 52 4.37 -4.30 2.69
CA ALA A 52 5.63 -3.66 3.01
C ALA A 52 6.15 -2.79 1.84
N GLU A 53 6.02 -3.28 0.60
CA GLU A 53 6.40 -2.54 -0.61
C GLU A 53 5.61 -1.23 -0.75
N TRP A 54 4.29 -1.28 -0.59
CA TRP A 54 3.42 -0.11 -0.68
C TRP A 54 3.61 0.87 0.47
N LEU A 55 3.91 0.38 1.67
CA LEU A 55 4.15 1.24 2.82
C LEU A 55 5.41 2.12 2.63
N GLN A 56 6.39 1.61 1.90
CA GLN A 56 7.60 2.34 1.52
C GLN A 56 7.45 3.17 0.24
N ALA A 57 6.30 3.10 -0.44
CA ALA A 57 6.07 3.81 -1.68
C ALA A 57 6.20 5.33 -1.51
N LYS A 58 6.68 5.98 -2.57
CA LYS A 58 6.83 7.43 -2.66
C LYS A 58 6.27 7.94 -3.97
N PHE A 59 6.00 9.25 -4.03
CA PHE A 59 5.81 9.93 -5.31
C PHE A 59 7.05 9.75 -6.21
N PRO A 60 6.86 9.70 -7.54
CA PRO A 60 7.95 9.43 -8.47
C PRO A 60 9.01 10.54 -8.53
N SER A 61 8.67 11.76 -8.11
CA SER A 61 9.60 12.89 -8.01
C SER A 61 9.05 13.97 -7.07
N GLU A 62 9.92 14.87 -6.63
CA GLU A 62 9.51 16.03 -5.84
C GLU A 62 8.53 16.94 -6.61
N LYS A 63 8.74 17.11 -7.92
CA LYS A 63 7.79 17.84 -8.78
C LYS A 63 6.39 17.21 -8.76
N SER A 64 6.30 15.88 -8.80
CA SER A 64 5.03 15.16 -8.73
C SER A 64 4.37 15.32 -7.36
N LEU A 65 5.13 15.15 -6.27
CA LEU A 65 4.66 15.39 -4.91
C LEU A 65 4.13 16.82 -4.73
N ASN A 66 4.92 17.82 -5.13
CA ASN A 66 4.56 19.23 -5.01
C ASN A 66 3.28 19.56 -5.79
N GLY A 67 3.16 19.03 -7.02
CA GLY A 67 1.97 19.24 -7.86
C GLY A 67 0.69 18.69 -7.22
N HIS A 68 0.71 17.43 -6.75
CA HIS A 68 -0.47 16.83 -6.12
C HIS A 68 -0.76 17.41 -4.75
N PHE A 69 0.28 17.67 -3.94
CA PHE A 69 0.12 18.29 -2.63
C PHE A 69 -0.52 19.69 -2.76
N ASN A 70 0.00 20.56 -3.62
CA ASN A 70 -0.56 21.91 -3.80
C ASN A 70 -2.01 21.90 -4.30
N LYS A 71 -2.39 20.86 -5.05
CA LYS A 71 -3.74 20.71 -5.59
C LYS A 71 -4.74 20.17 -4.57
N HIS A 72 -4.33 19.23 -3.72
CA HIS A 72 -5.23 18.45 -2.88
C HIS A 72 -5.10 18.73 -1.39
N SER A 73 -4.05 19.41 -0.92
CA SER A 73 -3.84 19.64 0.52
C SER A 73 -4.97 20.46 1.17
N ASN A 74 -5.55 21.40 0.42
CA ASN A 74 -6.70 22.20 0.85
C ASN A 74 -8.01 21.40 0.99
N GLU A 75 -8.08 20.18 0.45
CA GLU A 75 -9.21 19.27 0.64
C GLU A 75 -9.21 18.71 2.08
N PHE A 76 -8.09 18.77 2.79
CA PHE A 76 -7.98 18.28 4.17
C PHE A 76 -8.26 19.42 5.15
N HIS A 77 -9.08 19.13 6.18
CA HIS A 77 -9.52 20.12 7.17
C HIS A 77 -8.45 20.42 8.25
N TYR A 78 -7.19 20.14 7.95
CA TYR A 78 -6.05 20.33 8.84
C TYR A 78 -4.81 20.57 8.00
N GLU A 79 -3.85 21.29 8.55
CA GLU A 79 -2.58 21.55 7.86
C GLU A 79 -1.80 20.25 7.71
N LEU A 80 -1.45 19.92 6.47
CA LEU A 80 -0.66 18.76 6.12
C LEU A 80 0.74 19.20 5.71
N THR A 81 1.75 18.47 6.15
CA THR A 81 3.07 18.54 5.51
C THR A 81 3.12 17.58 4.31
N LYS A 82 4.07 17.80 3.40
CA LYS A 82 4.27 16.91 2.25
C LYS A 82 4.69 15.50 2.68
N GLU A 83 5.48 15.41 3.74
CA GLU A 83 5.91 14.15 4.35
C GLU A 83 4.68 13.40 4.86
N LYS A 84 3.79 14.09 5.59
CA LYS A 84 2.57 13.46 6.10
C LYS A 84 1.60 13.07 4.99
N TYR A 85 1.49 13.89 3.95
CA TYR A 85 0.72 13.58 2.75
C TYR A 85 1.22 12.30 2.05
N ASN A 86 2.54 12.13 1.90
CA ASN A 86 3.12 10.89 1.37
C ASN A 86 2.88 9.70 2.31
N GLU A 87 3.05 9.89 3.62
CA GLU A 87 2.85 8.84 4.62
C GLU A 87 1.40 8.34 4.63
N ILE A 88 0.41 9.24 4.63
CA ILE A 88 -1.01 8.84 4.60
C ILE A 88 -1.30 8.03 3.33
N ALA A 89 -0.77 8.46 2.19
CA ALA A 89 -0.93 7.77 0.92
C ALA A 89 -0.30 6.37 0.92
N SER A 90 0.95 6.24 1.38
CA SER A 90 1.66 4.95 1.41
C SER A 90 1.00 3.98 2.40
N VAL A 91 0.58 4.48 3.57
CA VAL A 91 -0.17 3.70 4.56
C VAL A 91 -1.46 3.20 3.94
N LEU A 92 -2.30 4.08 3.38
CA LEU A 92 -3.59 3.67 2.82
C LEU A 92 -3.43 2.69 1.64
N LEU A 93 -2.39 2.86 0.80
CA LEU A 93 -2.08 1.92 -0.29
C LEU A 93 -1.58 0.55 0.20
N SER A 94 -1.04 0.48 1.42
CA SER A 94 -0.60 -0.76 2.08
C SER A 94 -1.71 -1.49 2.86
N GLU A 95 -2.88 -0.88 3.03
CA GLU A 95 -3.97 -1.50 3.78
C GLU A 95 -4.66 -2.61 2.94
N SER A 96 -5.05 -3.68 3.63
CA SER A 96 -5.90 -4.73 3.09
C SER A 96 -7.37 -4.32 3.12
N ILE A 97 -8.22 -5.10 2.43
CA ILE A 97 -9.68 -4.90 2.48
C ILE A 97 -10.16 -5.08 3.92
N GLY A 98 -10.97 -4.14 4.38
CA GLY A 98 -11.59 -4.18 5.70
C GLY A 98 -12.87 -3.35 5.72
N ASN A 99 -13.61 -3.38 6.83
CA ASN A 99 -14.97 -2.84 6.92
C ASN A 99 -15.14 -1.38 6.43
N ASN A 100 -14.10 -0.56 6.53
CA ASN A 100 -14.13 0.85 6.10
C ASN A 100 -13.24 1.17 4.89
N ILE A 101 -12.48 0.19 4.39
CA ILE A 101 -11.56 0.36 3.26
C ILE A 101 -12.05 -0.49 2.11
N ILE A 102 -12.54 0.16 1.05
CA ILE A 102 -12.84 -0.50 -0.23
C ILE A 102 -11.69 -0.26 -1.21
N CYS A 103 -11.49 -1.21 -2.11
CA CYS A 103 -10.32 -1.18 -2.98
C CYS A 103 -10.53 -1.91 -4.30
N TYR A 104 -9.71 -1.55 -5.28
CA TYR A 104 -9.51 -2.36 -6.48
C TYR A 104 -8.09 -2.17 -7.00
N ASP A 105 -7.61 -3.17 -7.72
CA ASP A 105 -6.38 -3.14 -8.49
C ASP A 105 -6.74 -3.48 -9.95
N THR A 106 -6.03 -2.90 -10.91
CA THR A 106 -6.23 -3.18 -12.33
C THR A 106 -5.13 -4.09 -12.87
N ASN A 107 -5.40 -4.77 -13.99
CA ASN A 107 -4.38 -5.57 -14.70
C ASN A 107 -3.18 -4.73 -15.19
N SER A 108 -3.37 -3.42 -15.38
CA SER A 108 -2.31 -2.48 -15.74
C SER A 108 -1.45 -2.03 -14.55
N GLY A 109 -1.72 -2.56 -13.35
CA GLY A 109 -0.96 -2.28 -12.14
C GLY A 109 -1.40 -1.03 -11.38
N ARG A 110 -2.53 -0.41 -11.73
CA ARG A 110 -3.11 0.68 -10.93
C ARG A 110 -3.67 0.09 -9.64
N ARG A 111 -3.46 0.79 -8.53
CA ARG A 111 -4.00 0.45 -7.21
C ARG A 111 -4.80 1.61 -6.66
N VAL A 112 -6.01 1.34 -6.20
CA VAL A 112 -6.89 2.34 -5.56
C VAL A 112 -7.38 1.81 -4.22
N ARG A 113 -7.27 2.65 -3.19
CA ARG A 113 -7.71 2.38 -1.82
C ARG A 113 -8.53 3.57 -1.34
N TYR A 114 -9.73 3.31 -0.81
CA TYR A 114 -10.63 4.34 -0.31
C TYR A 114 -11.01 4.07 1.14
N ASP A 115 -10.58 4.97 2.03
CA ASP A 115 -11.06 5.04 3.40
C ASP A 115 -12.39 5.79 3.43
N LYS A 116 -13.48 5.02 3.52
CA LYS A 116 -14.86 5.54 3.55
C LYS A 116 -15.11 6.43 4.77
N LYS A 117 -14.51 6.10 5.91
CA LYS A 117 -14.76 6.79 7.18
C LYS A 117 -14.23 8.22 7.12
N ASN A 118 -13.03 8.39 6.59
CA ASN A 118 -12.38 9.71 6.51
C ASN A 118 -12.60 10.40 5.15
N ASN A 119 -13.23 9.69 4.21
CA ASN A 119 -13.41 10.11 2.83
C ASN A 119 -12.07 10.36 2.09
N ILE A 120 -11.07 9.50 2.29
CA ILE A 120 -9.73 9.69 1.72
C ILE A 120 -9.45 8.60 0.71
N ILE A 121 -9.06 8.98 -0.51
CA ILE A 121 -8.65 8.07 -1.58
C ILE A 121 -7.15 8.21 -1.81
N ALA A 122 -6.45 7.08 -1.83
CA ALA A 122 -5.08 7.00 -2.32
C ALA A 122 -5.04 6.18 -3.62
N ILE A 123 -4.23 6.66 -4.57
CA ILE A 123 -4.05 6.03 -5.88
C ILE A 123 -2.55 5.85 -6.11
N GLY A 124 -2.18 4.66 -6.52
CA GLY A 124 -0.83 4.29 -6.89
C GLY A 124 -0.78 3.49 -8.18
N SER A 125 0.43 3.20 -8.64
CA SER A 125 0.65 2.30 -9.76
C SER A 125 1.93 1.49 -9.59
N ARG A 126 1.95 0.29 -10.18
CA ARG A 126 3.15 -0.51 -10.39
C ARG A 126 3.70 -0.20 -11.78
N THR A 127 5.00 0.09 -11.89
CA THR A 127 5.67 0.30 -13.19
C THR A 127 5.86 -1.03 -13.91
N SER A 128 6.20 -0.98 -15.20
CA SER A 128 6.58 -2.17 -15.98
C SER A 128 7.78 -2.93 -15.39
N THR A 129 8.65 -2.23 -14.65
CA THR A 129 9.79 -2.82 -13.92
C THR A 129 9.38 -3.39 -12.55
N GLY A 130 8.09 -3.40 -12.23
CA GLY A 130 7.57 -3.94 -10.96
C GLY A 130 7.63 -2.96 -9.78
N LYS A 131 8.17 -1.75 -9.93
CA LYS A 131 8.29 -0.79 -8.80
C LYS A 131 6.96 -0.09 -8.53
N VAL A 132 6.52 -0.07 -7.27
CA VAL A 132 5.34 0.72 -6.86
C VAL A 132 5.67 2.20 -6.69
N ARG A 133 4.68 3.05 -6.97
CA ARG A 133 4.74 4.50 -6.76
C ARG A 133 3.38 5.05 -6.39
N ILE A 134 3.40 6.16 -5.67
CA ILE A 134 2.20 6.93 -5.34
C ILE A 134 1.90 7.88 -6.50
N ASN A 135 0.64 7.94 -6.91
CA ASN A 135 0.17 8.83 -7.94
C ASN A 135 -0.59 10.02 -7.34
N THR A 136 -1.44 9.81 -6.33
CA THR A 136 -2.16 10.89 -5.64
C THR A 136 -2.77 10.44 -4.31
N LEU A 137 -3.10 11.42 -3.47
CA LEU A 137 -3.95 11.32 -2.29
C LEU A 137 -4.95 12.47 -2.32
N LEU A 138 -6.23 12.20 -2.13
CA LEU A 138 -7.28 13.22 -2.24
C LEU A 138 -8.45 12.94 -1.30
N ARG A 139 -9.21 13.98 -1.02
CA ARG A 139 -10.49 13.92 -0.31
C ARG A 139 -11.59 14.50 -1.22
N PRO A 140 -12.20 13.68 -2.09
CA PRO A 140 -13.15 14.17 -3.09
C PRO A 140 -14.43 14.69 -2.44
N LYS A 141 -15.02 15.75 -3.00
CA LYS A 141 -16.31 16.29 -2.54
C LYS A 141 -17.45 15.30 -2.77
N GLU A 142 -17.37 14.55 -3.86
CA GLU A 142 -18.34 13.55 -4.31
C GLU A 142 -18.28 12.25 -3.48
N GLY A 143 -17.24 12.11 -2.64
CA GLY A 143 -17.06 10.96 -1.77
C GLY A 143 -16.97 9.63 -2.51
N GLU A 144 -17.77 8.65 -2.09
CA GLU A 144 -17.80 7.31 -2.67
C GLU A 144 -18.18 7.29 -4.16
N ASN A 145 -18.91 8.30 -4.63
CA ASN A 145 -19.24 8.41 -6.06
C ASN A 145 -17.98 8.62 -6.92
N TYR A 146 -17.01 9.40 -6.45
CA TYR A 146 -15.72 9.56 -7.15
C TYR A 146 -15.01 8.21 -7.30
N TYR A 147 -15.01 7.41 -6.24
CA TYR A 147 -14.44 6.06 -6.26
C TYR A 147 -15.17 5.17 -7.27
N ASN A 148 -16.51 5.13 -7.22
CA ASN A 148 -17.33 4.30 -8.11
C ASN A 148 -17.16 4.68 -9.58
N GLU A 149 -17.10 5.96 -9.90
CA GLU A 149 -16.84 6.43 -11.27
C GLU A 149 -15.47 6.02 -11.79
N ASN A 150 -14.43 6.11 -10.94
CA ASN A 150 -13.09 5.65 -11.30
C ASN A 150 -13.06 4.13 -11.48
N HIS A 151 -13.68 3.38 -10.57
CA HIS A 151 -13.81 1.94 -10.69
C HIS A 151 -14.51 1.55 -11.99
N ASN A 152 -15.65 2.19 -12.32
CA ASN A 152 -16.38 1.91 -13.55
C ASN A 152 -15.55 2.24 -14.78
N ARG A 153 -14.85 3.38 -14.82
CA ARG A 153 -13.98 3.75 -15.94
C ARG A 153 -12.82 2.76 -16.12
N ASP A 154 -12.23 2.28 -15.03
CA ASP A 154 -11.09 1.36 -15.07
C ASP A 154 -11.48 -0.07 -15.47
N HIS A 155 -12.78 -0.43 -15.42
CA HIS A 155 -13.30 -1.76 -15.74
C HIS A 155 -14.30 -1.79 -16.90
N SER A 156 -14.67 -0.63 -17.44
CA SER A 156 -15.47 -0.53 -18.67
C SER A 156 -14.50 -0.54 -19.84
N ASN A 157 -14.38 -1.70 -20.48
CA ASN A 157 -13.55 -1.92 -21.68
C ASN A 157 -13.85 -0.92 -22.80
#